data_AF-A0A1R1DZN7-F1
#
_entry.id   AF-A0A1R1DZN7-F1
#
_cell.length_a   1.000
_cell.length_b   1.000
_cell.length_c   1.000
_cell.angle_alpha   90.00
_cell.angle_beta   90.00
_cell.angle_gamma   90.00
#
_symmetry.space_group_name_H-M   'P 1'
#
loop_
_entity.id
_entity.type
_entity.pdbx_description
1 polymer ?
#
loop_
_entity_poly.entity_id
_entity_poly.type
_entity_poly.pdbx_seq_one_letter_code
_entity_poly.pdbx_strand_id
1 'polypeptide(L)' 'MTFRMGKEVKDMSETELILKIERLRRELNALVLEMGTMAQAVLKKSMELDEVLNQYNRLTKGEE' A
#
# COMPACT_ATOMS: atom_id res chain seq x y z
N MET A 1 -33.37 7.66 7.53
CA MET A 1 -32.35 8.31 6.68
C MET A 1 -31.06 7.52 6.83
N THR A 2 -30.70 6.69 5.85
CA THR A 2 -29.48 5.86 5.89
C THR A 2 -28.31 6.69 5.38
N PHE A 3 -27.45 7.13 6.31
CA PHE A 3 -26.18 7.77 5.98
C PHE A 3 -25.25 6.73 5.35
N ARG A 4 -25.06 6.80 4.03
CA ARG A 4 -23.96 6.12 3.35
C ARG A 4 -22.69 6.87 3.72
N MET A 5 -21.98 6.38 4.73
CA MET A 5 -20.58 6.73 4.97
C MET A 5 -19.81 6.26 3.74
N GLY A 6 -19.61 7.18 2.79
CA GLY A 6 -18.59 7.00 1.76
C GLY A 6 -17.27 6.77 2.48
N LYS A 7 -16.60 5.67 2.17
CA LYS A 7 -15.19 5.52 2.50
C LYS A 7 -14.48 6.72 1.88
N GLU A 8 -14.20 7.73 2.68
CA GLU A 8 -13.25 8.77 2.31
C GLU A 8 -11.94 8.03 2.03
N VAL A 9 -11.63 7.84 0.74
CA VAL A 9 -10.28 7.49 0.32
C VAL A 9 -9.48 8.71 0.70
N LYS A 10 -8.90 8.68 1.90
CA LYS A 10 -8.10 9.77 2.42
C LYS A 10 -6.93 9.91 1.46
N ASP A 11 -6.96 10.93 0.60
CA ASP A 11 -5.83 11.28 -0.25
C ASP A 11 -4.62 11.48 0.66
N MET A 12 -3.74 10.48 0.66
CA MET A 12 -2.52 10.50 1.44
C MET A 12 -1.56 11.44 0.73
N SER A 13 -0.89 12.30 1.49
CA SER A 13 0.16 13.13 0.92
C SER A 13 1.30 12.28 0.35
N GLU A 14 2.07 12.83 -0.59
CA GLU A 14 3.23 12.17 -1.18
C GLU A 14 4.19 11.61 -0.11
N THR A 15 4.47 12.41 0.93
CA THR A 15 5.33 12.01 2.04
C THR A 15 4.74 10.83 2.83
N GLU A 16 3.44 10.82 3.09
CA GLU A 16 2.80 9.70 3.77
C GLU A 16 2.82 8.42 2.95
N LEU A 17 2.66 8.52 1.62
CA LEU A 17 2.77 7.40 0.71
C LEU A 17 4.19 6.81 0.71
N ILE A 18 5.23 7.67 0.63
CA ILE A 18 6.63 7.24 0.69
C ILE A 18 6.92 6.50 2.00
N LEU A 19 6.50 7.06 3.15
CA LEU A 19 6.70 6.43 4.45
C LEU A 19 6.00 5.07 4.53
N LYS A 20 4.79 4.96 3.98
CA LYS A 20 4.05 3.71 3.93
C LYS A 20 4.72 2.67 3.02
N ILE A 21 5.21 3.08 1.84
CA ILE A 21 5.98 2.21 0.92
C ILE A 21 7.21 1.64 1.63
N GLU A 22 8.01 2.49 2.27
CA GLU A 22 9.22 2.08 2.98
C GLU A 22 8.91 1.07 4.10
N ARG A 23 7.85 1.33 4.87
CA ARG A 23 7.40 0.42 5.92
C ARG A 23 6.98 -0.93 5.34
N LEU A 24 6.11 -0.94 4.33
CA LEU A 24 5.63 -2.16 3.70
C LEU A 24 6.76 -2.97 3.04
N ARG A 25 7.74 -2.30 2.43
CA ARG A 25 8.93 -2.96 1.87
C ARG A 25 9.73 -3.69 2.96
N ARG A 26 9.93 -3.08 4.12
CA ARG A 26 10.64 -3.71 5.24
C ARG A 26 9.87 -4.91 5.79
N GLU A 27 8.55 -4.76 5.99
CA GLU A 27 7.68 -5.84 6.47
C GLU A 27 7.63 -7.00 5.46
N LEU A 28 7.52 -6.72 4.17
CA LEU A 28 7.55 -7.73 3.11
C LEU A 28 8.87 -8.50 3.10
N ASN A 29 10.01 -7.78 3.17
CA ASN A 29 11.33 -8.43 3.22
C ASN A 29 11.48 -9.33 4.45
N ALA A 30 11.01 -8.89 5.63
CA ALA A 30 11.04 -9.70 6.83
C ALA A 30 10.20 -10.99 6.66
N LEU A 31 8.98 -10.87 6.12
CA LEU A 31 8.11 -12.03 5.86
C LEU A 31 8.70 -12.99 4.83
N VAL A 32 9.36 -12.49 3.79
CA VAL A 32 10.04 -13.33 2.78
C VAL A 32 11.18 -14.12 3.42
N LEU A 33 11.96 -13.49 4.30
CA LEU A 33 13.05 -14.16 5.00
C LEU A 33 12.56 -15.22 5.99
N GLU A 34 11.44 -14.97 6.66
CA GLU A 34 10.87 -15.88 7.67
C GLU A 34 10.10 -17.05 7.04
N MET A 35 9.29 -16.79 6.01
CA MET A 35 8.27 -17.72 5.52
C MET A 35 8.47 -18.14 4.06
N GLY A 36 9.37 -17.48 3.32
CA GLY A 36 9.57 -17.67 1.89
C GLY A 36 8.58 -16.88 1.02
N THR A 37 8.91 -16.72 -0.25
CA THR A 37 8.22 -15.83 -1.20
C THR A 37 6.77 -16.23 -1.52
N MET A 38 6.44 -17.53 -1.38
CA MET A 38 5.12 -18.08 -1.72
C MET A 38 4.16 -18.10 -0.54
N ALA A 39 4.59 -17.68 0.66
CA ALA A 39 3.72 -17.62 1.82
C ALA A 39 2.55 -16.67 1.57
N GLN A 40 1.34 -17.08 1.96
CA GLN A 40 0.14 -16.25 1.76
C GLN A 40 0.27 -14.86 2.42
N ALA A 41 0.98 -14.77 3.55
CA ALA A 41 1.27 -13.51 4.23
C ALA A 41 2.12 -12.57 3.37
N VAL A 42 3.15 -13.10 2.71
CA VAL A 42 4.01 -12.36 1.77
C VAL A 42 3.20 -11.87 0.57
N LEU A 43 2.38 -12.75 -0.03
CA LEU A 43 1.55 -12.39 -1.17
C LEU A 43 0.57 -11.26 -0.84
N LYS A 44 -0.14 -11.35 0.29
CA LYS A 44 -1.03 -10.28 0.76
C LYS A 44 -0.29 -8.97 0.97
N LYS A 45 0.91 -9.03 1.54
CA LYS A 45 1.73 -7.85 1.81
C LYS A 45 2.28 -7.21 0.54
N SER A 46 2.62 -8.03 -0.45
CA SER A 46 3.01 -7.57 -1.80
C SER A 46 1.87 -6.83 -2.48
N MET A 47 0.64 -7.35 -2.40
CA MET A 47 -0.54 -6.68 -2.96
C MET A 47 -0.79 -5.31 -2.30
N GLU A 48 -0.67 -5.22 -0.97
CA GLU A 48 -0.80 -3.95 -0.25
C GLU A 48 0.27 -2.94 -0.70
N LEU A 49 1.51 -3.39 -0.89
CA LEU A 49 2.60 -2.54 -1.38
C LEU A 49 2.31 -2.04 -2.81
N ASP A 50 1.83 -2.91 -3.70
CA ASP A 50 1.47 -2.54 -5.07
C ASP A 50 0.35 -1.50 -5.10
N GLU A 51 -0.67 -1.62 -4.24
CA GLU A 51 -1.75 -0.63 -4.14
C GLU A 51 -1.22 0.76 -3.76
N VAL A 52 -0.29 0.83 -2.80
CA VAL A 52 0.29 2.11 -2.36
C VAL A 52 1.24 2.68 -3.42
N LEU A 53 2.03 1.84 -4.09
CA LEU A 53 2.87 2.25 -5.21
C LEU A 53 2.04 2.83 -6.36
N ASN A 54 0.88 2.22 -6.64
CA ASN A 54 -0.04 2.73 -7.65
C ASN A 54 -0.66 4.07 -7.26
N GLN A 55 -0.99 4.28 -5.97
CA GLN A 55 -1.45 5.58 -5.48
C GLN A 55 -0.36 6.65 -5.63
N TYR A 56 0.88 6.32 -5.25
CA TYR A 56 2.02 7.22 -5.42
C TYR A 56 2.29 7.54 -6.89
N ASN A 57 2.23 6.54 -7.78
CA ASN A 57 2.40 6.74 -9.21
C ASN A 57 1.32 7.67 -9.78
N ARG A 58 0.05 7.51 -9.40
CA ARG A 58 -1.02 8.42 -9.85
C ARG A 58 -0.79 9.86 -9.37
N LEU A 59 -0.41 10.02 -8.10
CA LEU A 59 -0.12 11.33 -7.51
C LEU A 59 1.07 12.03 -8.20
N THR A 60 2.14 11.29 -8.49
CA THR A 60 3.37 11.85 -9.07
C THR A 60 3.32 12.03 -10.59
N LYS A 61 2.53 11.23 -11.30
CA LYS A 61 2.35 11.34 -12.75
C LYS A 61 1.25 12.34 -13.16
N GLY A 62 0.47 12.84 -12.20
CA GLY A 62 -0.61 13.79 -12.48
C GLY A 62 -1.70 13.18 -13.37
N GLU A 63 -1.96 11.89 -13.23
CA GLU A 63 -3.09 11.23 -13.92
C GLU A 63 -4.38 11.60 -13.16
N GLU A 64 -4.99 12.74 -13.56
CA GLU A 64 -6.35 13.19 -13.21
C GLU A 64 -7.44 12.27 -13.82
#